data_AF-A0A1B0AJR1-F1
#
_entry.id   AF-A0A1B0AJR1-F1
#
_cell.length_a   1.000
_cell.length_b   1.000
_cell.length_c   1.000
_cell.angle_alpha   90.00
_cell.angle_beta   90.00
_cell.angle_gamma   90.00
#
_symmetry.space_group_name_H-M   'P 1'
#
loop_
_entity.id
_entity.type
_entity.pdbx_description
1 polymer ?
#
loop_
_entity_poly.entity_id
_entity_poly.type
_entity_poly.pdbx_seq_one_letter_code
_entity_poly.pdbx_strand_id
1 'polypeptide(L)'
;MSASVEYTSSDARTNHNAVPTYNVNDVRDVKKVMEIRKDVGRKTVTFFEFKGLMAPVFTCFNDDEKKTINISYINRYAKWLKSKNIDGVLVNSITGEGPSLGLLERKVNAECWWRAASENSLMMMLQIGGGALPDVLEMGCFAEELGVHSVCCLPEIFYKPRNIDQLIAYCKVVAKTCPSRPFFYHHIPRITNVNCK
;
A
#
# COMPACT_ATOMS: atom_id res chain seq x y z
N MET A 1 7.32 -42.79 7.03
CA MET A 1 5.87 -42.66 7.25
C MET A 1 5.39 -41.49 6.41
N SER A 2 4.82 -41.79 5.24
CA SER A 2 4.15 -40.80 4.37
C SER A 2 2.72 -40.61 4.88
N ALA A 3 2.30 -39.36 5.01
CA ALA A 3 0.88 -39.04 5.15
C ALA A 3 0.51 -38.07 4.02
N SER A 4 -0.13 -38.64 3.00
CA SER A 4 -0.86 -37.96 1.95
C SER A 4 -2.10 -37.32 2.54
N VAL A 5 -2.45 -36.10 2.14
CA VAL A 5 -3.74 -35.48 2.48
C VAL A 5 -4.52 -35.28 1.18
N GLU A 6 -5.70 -35.92 1.15
CA GLU A 6 -6.63 -35.96 0.03
C GLU A 6 -7.31 -34.61 -0.23
N TYR A 7 -7.59 -34.35 -1.50
CA TYR A 7 -8.26 -33.16 -2.00
C TYR A 7 -9.76 -33.48 -2.17
N THR A 8 -10.62 -32.95 -1.31
CA THR A 8 -12.07 -32.98 -1.55
C THR A 8 -12.47 -31.73 -2.34
N SER A 9 -12.74 -31.94 -3.63
CA SER A 9 -13.49 -31.01 -4.47
C SER A 9 -14.94 -30.98 -4.00
N SER A 10 -15.43 -29.82 -3.59
CA SER A 10 -16.87 -29.54 -3.49
C SER A 10 -17.16 -28.20 -4.16
N ASP A 11 -17.90 -28.28 -5.25
CA ASP A 11 -18.48 -27.19 -6.00
C ASP A 11 -19.21 -26.19 -5.09
N ALA A 12 -18.66 -24.99 -5.00
CA ALA A 12 -19.42 -23.76 -4.77
C ALA A 12 -18.81 -22.72 -5.70
N ARG A 13 -19.57 -22.31 -6.72
CA ARG A 13 -19.22 -21.19 -7.61
C ARG A 13 -19.31 -19.89 -6.81
N THR A 14 -18.34 -19.64 -5.93
CA THR A 14 -18.10 -18.32 -5.37
C THR A 14 -17.30 -17.53 -6.39
N ASN A 15 -17.92 -16.44 -6.86
CA ASN A 15 -17.41 -15.54 -7.88
C ASN A 15 -16.19 -14.77 -7.33
N HIS A 16 -15.04 -15.42 -7.19
CA HIS A 16 -13.80 -14.87 -6.63
C HIS A 16 -13.06 -13.86 -7.55
N ASN A 17 -13.71 -13.32 -8.58
CA ASN A 17 -13.03 -12.57 -9.65
C ASN A 17 -13.58 -11.19 -9.97
N ALA A 18 -14.49 -10.63 -9.18
CA ALA A 18 -14.92 -9.26 -9.41
C ALA A 18 -14.06 -8.29 -8.59
N VAL A 19 -12.98 -7.77 -9.21
CA VAL A 19 -12.43 -6.47 -8.78
C VAL A 19 -13.62 -5.50 -8.73
N PRO A 20 -13.95 -4.90 -7.58
CA PRO A 20 -15.07 -3.97 -7.52
C PRO A 20 -14.82 -2.83 -8.50
N THR A 21 -15.75 -2.62 -9.43
CA THR A 21 -15.70 -1.48 -10.35
C THR A 21 -16.08 -0.24 -9.58
N TYR A 22 -15.10 0.52 -9.11
CA TYR A 22 -15.39 1.85 -8.57
C TYR A 22 -15.67 2.79 -9.74
N ASN A 23 -16.83 3.47 -9.69
CA ASN A 23 -17.01 4.64 -10.52
C ASN A 23 -15.97 5.69 -10.09
N VAL A 24 -15.40 6.44 -11.03
CA VAL A 24 -14.47 7.56 -10.73
C VAL A 24 -15.06 8.54 -9.72
N ASN A 25 -16.39 8.67 -9.69
CA ASN A 25 -17.09 9.50 -8.69
C ASN A 25 -17.12 8.85 -7.29
N ASP A 26 -17.12 7.52 -7.18
CA ASP A 26 -17.11 6.79 -5.91
C ASP A 26 -15.73 6.81 -5.24
N VAL A 27 -14.66 7.00 -6.01
CA VAL A 27 -13.29 7.24 -5.49
C VAL A 27 -13.24 8.46 -4.57
N ARG A 28 -14.21 9.39 -4.71
CA ARG A 28 -14.34 10.59 -3.87
C ARG A 28 -15.22 10.41 -2.64
N ASP A 29 -15.87 9.25 -2.48
CA ASP A 29 -16.72 8.93 -1.33
C ASP A 29 -16.02 7.93 -0.39
N VAL A 30 -15.47 8.46 0.70
CA VAL A 30 -14.68 7.71 1.70
C VAL A 30 -15.46 6.51 2.28
N LYS A 31 -16.78 6.63 2.45
CA LYS A 31 -17.59 5.59 3.09
C LYS A 31 -17.72 4.35 2.21
N LYS A 32 -17.90 4.56 0.90
CA LYS A 32 -18.02 3.46 -0.08
C LYS A 32 -16.70 2.75 -0.34
N VAL A 33 -15.58 3.48 -0.30
CA VAL A 33 -14.25 2.90 -0.46
C VAL A 33 -13.98 1.89 0.65
N MET A 34 -14.29 2.25 1.90
CA MET A 34 -13.99 1.47 3.11
C MET A 34 -14.94 0.29 3.43
N GLU A 35 -16.14 0.22 2.83
CA GLU A 35 -17.16 -0.79 3.18
C GLU A 35 -16.84 -2.24 2.72
N ILE A 36 -15.91 -2.44 1.79
CA ILE A 36 -15.73 -3.72 1.06
C ILE A 36 -14.70 -4.67 1.72
N ARG A 37 -14.39 -4.50 3.02
CA ARG A 37 -13.20 -5.13 3.65
C ARG A 37 -13.40 -6.37 4.52
N LYS A 38 -14.57 -6.99 4.61
CA LYS A 38 -14.84 -7.94 5.72
C LYS A 38 -14.43 -9.40 5.48
N ASP A 39 -13.96 -9.78 4.30
CA ASP A 39 -14.06 -11.17 3.83
C ASP A 39 -12.76 -11.87 3.41
N VAL A 40 -11.56 -11.34 3.69
CA VAL A 40 -10.30 -12.04 3.38
C VAL A 40 -9.53 -12.45 4.64
N GLY A 41 -9.35 -13.77 4.82
CA GLY A 41 -8.59 -14.37 5.91
C GLY A 41 -7.16 -13.84 6.00
N ARG A 42 -6.77 -13.42 7.21
CA ARG A 42 -5.49 -12.78 7.52
C ARG A 42 -4.34 -13.79 7.42
N LYS A 43 -3.68 -13.90 6.25
CA LYS A 43 -2.38 -14.58 6.16
C LYS A 43 -1.32 -13.70 6.80
N THR A 44 -0.71 -14.17 7.89
CA THR A 44 0.35 -13.43 8.58
C THR A 44 1.70 -13.87 8.04
N VAL A 45 2.30 -13.06 7.17
CA VAL A 45 3.73 -13.14 6.84
C VAL A 45 4.41 -11.98 7.56
N THR A 46 5.36 -12.26 8.44
CA THR A 46 6.20 -11.23 9.05
C THR A 46 7.13 -10.69 7.96
N PHE A 47 6.97 -9.42 7.58
CA PHE A 47 7.73 -8.81 6.48
C PHE A 47 9.25 -8.96 6.63
N PHE A 48 9.77 -9.07 7.86
CA PHE A 48 11.18 -9.30 8.14
C PHE A 48 11.75 -10.61 7.56
N GLU A 49 10.89 -11.53 7.12
CA GLU A 49 11.27 -12.78 6.43
C GLU A 49 11.17 -12.70 4.90
N PHE A 50 10.76 -11.54 4.35
CA PHE A 50 10.60 -11.36 2.91
C PHE A 50 11.91 -11.65 2.17
N LYS A 51 11.82 -12.53 1.17
CA LYS A 51 12.88 -12.82 0.20
C LYS A 51 12.29 -12.71 -1.19
N GLY A 52 13.02 -12.05 -2.09
CA GLY A 52 12.57 -11.86 -3.47
C GLY A 52 12.71 -10.43 -3.94
N LEU A 53 12.11 -10.14 -5.08
CA LEU A 53 12.13 -8.81 -5.68
C LEU A 53 10.91 -7.99 -5.27
N MET A 54 11.15 -6.77 -4.80
CA MET A 54 10.10 -5.78 -4.53
C MET A 54 10.14 -4.66 -5.57
N ALA A 55 9.08 -4.51 -6.35
CA ALA A 55 8.97 -3.48 -7.37
C ALA A 55 8.19 -2.26 -6.85
N PRO A 56 8.75 -1.04 -6.89
CA PRO A 56 7.96 0.18 -6.79
C PRO A 56 6.99 0.25 -7.98
N VAL A 57 5.70 0.42 -7.69
CA VAL A 57 4.66 0.42 -8.73
C VAL A 57 4.14 1.82 -9.02
N PHE A 58 3.73 2.04 -10.26
CA PHE A 58 3.14 3.29 -10.73
C PHE A 58 1.69 3.45 -10.25
N THR A 59 1.24 4.70 -10.14
CA THR A 59 -0.18 5.03 -10.05
C THR A 59 -0.67 5.36 -11.45
N CYS A 60 -1.69 4.66 -11.93
CA CYS A 60 -2.27 4.93 -13.24
C CYS A 60 -3.28 6.07 -13.13
N PHE A 61 -3.30 6.95 -14.12
CA PHE A 61 -4.24 8.07 -14.21
C PHE A 61 -5.06 7.98 -15.51
N ASN A 62 -6.29 8.46 -15.45
CA ASN A 62 -7.11 8.71 -16.64
C ASN A 62 -6.60 9.96 -17.35
N ASP A 63 -6.71 9.96 -18.68
CA ASP A 63 -6.48 11.17 -19.46
C ASP A 63 -7.73 12.06 -19.52
N ASP A 64 -8.30 12.35 -18.34
CA ASP A 64 -9.35 13.35 -18.18
C ASP A 64 -8.76 14.70 -17.71
N GLU A 65 -9.57 15.75 -17.70
CA GLU A 65 -9.13 17.09 -17.26
C GLU A 65 -8.67 17.13 -15.80
N LYS A 66 -9.23 16.24 -14.95
CA LYS A 66 -8.98 16.21 -13.51
C LYS A 66 -7.84 15.24 -13.14
N LYS A 67 -7.24 14.57 -14.13
CA LYS A 67 -6.25 13.50 -13.99
C LYS A 67 -6.63 12.51 -12.89
N THR A 68 -7.87 12.03 -12.92
CA THR A 68 -8.35 11.10 -11.88
C THR A 68 -7.61 9.77 -11.90
N ILE A 69 -7.48 9.10 -10.75
CA ILE A 69 -6.82 7.78 -10.69
C ILE A 69 -7.60 6.74 -11.50
N ASN A 70 -6.87 5.95 -12.28
CA ASN A 70 -7.37 4.80 -13.01
C ASN A 70 -6.97 3.49 -12.32
N ILE A 71 -7.89 2.94 -11.52
CA ILE A 71 -7.66 1.69 -10.78
C ILE A 71 -7.84 0.42 -11.63
N SER A 72 -8.44 0.53 -12.82
CA SER A 72 -8.85 -0.65 -13.62
C SER A 72 -7.67 -1.50 -14.10
N TYR A 73 -6.48 -0.89 -14.22
CA TYR A 73 -5.27 -1.57 -14.67
C TYR A 73 -4.48 -2.26 -13.54
N ILE A 74 -4.80 -1.98 -12.27
CA ILE A 74 -4.00 -2.41 -11.13
C ILE A 74 -3.89 -3.94 -11.06
N ASN A 75 -5.00 -4.67 -11.17
CA ASN A 75 -4.94 -6.14 -11.07
C ASN A 75 -4.20 -6.78 -12.25
N ARG A 76 -4.42 -6.26 -13.47
CA ARG A 76 -3.66 -6.71 -14.65
C ARG A 76 -2.16 -6.49 -14.46
N TYR A 77 -1.78 -5.35 -13.90
CA TYR A 77 -0.38 -5.03 -13.64
C TYR A 77 0.21 -5.91 -12.54
N ALA A 78 -0.50 -6.13 -11.43
CA ALA A 78 -0.10 -7.05 -10.36
C ALA A 78 0.12 -8.48 -10.89
N LYS A 79 -0.82 -9.00 -11.69
CA LYS A 79 -0.69 -10.30 -12.33
C LYS A 79 0.52 -10.39 -13.25
N TRP A 80 0.78 -9.33 -14.03
CA TRP A 80 1.96 -9.26 -14.89
C TRP A 80 3.25 -9.25 -14.07
N LEU A 81 3.34 -8.46 -13.00
CA LEU A 81 4.49 -8.44 -12.09
C LEU A 81 4.76 -9.83 -11.50
N LYS A 82 3.70 -10.52 -11.03
CA LYS A 82 3.85 -11.87 -10.50
C LYS A 82 4.36 -12.85 -11.56
N SER A 83 3.89 -12.74 -12.80
CA SER A 83 4.39 -13.55 -13.94
C SER A 83 5.86 -13.29 -14.28
N LYS A 84 6.44 -12.18 -13.79
CA LYS A 84 7.85 -11.82 -13.94
C LYS A 84 8.68 -12.12 -12.69
N ASN A 85 8.19 -12.99 -11.81
CA ASN A 85 8.86 -13.37 -10.56
C ASN A 85 9.13 -12.17 -9.63
N ILE A 86 8.22 -11.20 -9.62
CA ILE A 86 8.18 -10.18 -8.57
C ILE A 86 7.38 -10.75 -7.39
N ASP A 87 7.91 -10.57 -6.19
CA ASP A 87 7.36 -11.14 -4.95
C ASP A 87 6.68 -10.08 -4.08
N GLY A 88 7.00 -8.81 -4.30
CA GLY A 88 6.38 -7.72 -3.58
C GLY A 88 6.25 -6.43 -4.39
N VAL A 89 5.37 -5.56 -3.91
CA VAL A 89 5.12 -4.24 -4.48
C VAL A 89 5.28 -3.17 -3.42
N LEU A 90 5.84 -2.04 -3.83
CA LEU A 90 5.91 -0.82 -3.04
C LEU A 90 4.96 0.23 -3.65
N VAL A 91 3.87 0.51 -2.95
CA VAL A 91 2.74 1.33 -3.43
C VAL A 91 2.80 2.74 -2.83
N ASN A 92 2.32 3.74 -3.58
CA ASN A 92 2.36 5.17 -3.23
C ASN A 92 3.78 5.71 -3.00
N SER A 93 4.81 5.05 -3.55
CA SER A 93 6.19 5.55 -3.50
C SER A 93 6.38 6.79 -4.35
N ILE A 94 7.60 7.34 -4.37
CA ILE A 94 7.99 8.43 -5.26
C ILE A 94 7.79 8.03 -6.73
N THR A 95 8.17 6.80 -7.10
CA THR A 95 7.93 6.25 -8.45
C THR A 95 6.45 6.16 -8.77
N GLY A 96 5.62 5.89 -7.76
CA GLY A 96 4.17 5.87 -7.88
C GLY A 96 3.49 7.22 -7.70
N GLU A 97 4.26 8.32 -7.63
CA GLU A 97 3.77 9.68 -7.42
C GLU A 97 2.93 9.87 -6.14
N GLY A 98 3.08 8.97 -5.16
CA GLY A 98 2.22 8.97 -3.96
C GLY A 98 2.30 10.25 -3.12
N PRO A 99 3.45 10.91 -2.95
CA PRO A 99 3.54 12.24 -2.33
C PRO A 99 2.76 13.35 -3.06
N SER A 100 2.45 13.16 -4.35
CA SER A 100 1.69 14.13 -5.16
C SER A 100 0.18 13.88 -5.14
N LEU A 101 -0.27 12.72 -4.66
CA LEU A 101 -1.67 12.35 -4.56
C LEU A 101 -2.34 12.99 -3.34
N GLY A 102 -3.62 13.36 -3.48
CA GLY A 102 -4.45 13.72 -2.34
C GLY A 102 -4.64 12.54 -1.37
N LEU A 103 -4.94 12.81 -0.10
CA LEU A 103 -5.12 11.77 0.92
C LEU A 103 -6.11 10.67 0.49
N LEU A 104 -7.26 11.06 -0.07
CA LEU A 104 -8.28 10.10 -0.50
C LEU A 104 -7.81 9.25 -1.69
N GLU A 105 -7.15 9.88 -2.65
CA GLU A 105 -6.52 9.21 -3.79
C GLU A 105 -5.48 8.17 -3.33
N ARG A 106 -4.66 8.52 -2.34
CA ARG A 106 -3.68 7.59 -1.73
C ARG A 106 -4.36 6.39 -1.09
N LYS A 107 -5.45 6.59 -0.35
CA LYS A 107 -6.22 5.52 0.29
C LYS A 107 -6.85 4.58 -0.74
N VAL A 108 -7.50 5.13 -1.75
CA VAL A 108 -8.15 4.35 -2.82
C VAL A 108 -7.12 3.53 -3.59
N ASN A 109 -6.01 4.15 -3.99
CA ASN A 109 -4.94 3.45 -4.70
C ASN A 109 -4.36 2.32 -3.85
N ALA A 110 -4.09 2.59 -2.57
CA ALA A 110 -3.56 1.60 -1.63
C ALA A 110 -4.50 0.41 -1.42
N GLU A 111 -5.81 0.66 -1.27
CA GLU A 111 -6.79 -0.42 -1.12
C GLU A 111 -6.91 -1.29 -2.38
N CYS A 112 -6.98 -0.66 -3.56
CA CYS A 112 -7.07 -1.40 -4.82
C CYS A 112 -5.81 -2.25 -5.05
N TRP A 113 -4.63 -1.69 -4.75
CA TRP A 113 -3.38 -2.43 -4.78
C TRP A 113 -3.32 -3.55 -3.76
N TRP A 114 -3.86 -3.37 -2.55
CA TRP A 114 -3.88 -4.43 -1.55
C TRP A 114 -4.69 -5.63 -2.00
N ARG A 115 -5.87 -5.40 -2.60
CA ARG A 115 -6.69 -6.49 -3.16
C ARG A 115 -5.95 -7.22 -4.27
N ALA A 116 -5.44 -6.47 -5.24
CA ALA A 116 -4.67 -7.06 -6.34
C ALA A 116 -3.42 -7.80 -5.85
N ALA A 117 -2.71 -7.27 -4.85
CA ALA A 117 -1.55 -7.92 -4.27
C ALA A 117 -1.94 -9.22 -3.55
N SER A 118 -3.03 -9.19 -2.77
CA SER A 118 -3.54 -10.37 -2.07
C SER A 118 -3.97 -11.48 -3.04
N GLU A 119 -4.73 -11.12 -4.08
CA GLU A 119 -5.17 -12.04 -5.15
C GLU A 119 -4.00 -12.69 -5.88
N ASN A 120 -2.92 -11.93 -6.12
CA ASN A 120 -1.76 -12.40 -6.87
C ASN A 120 -0.60 -12.89 -5.98
N SER A 121 -0.83 -13.06 -4.68
CA SER A 121 0.19 -13.49 -3.71
C SER A 121 1.49 -12.65 -3.78
N LEU A 122 1.30 -11.33 -3.77
CA LEU A 122 2.36 -10.33 -3.67
C LEU A 122 2.37 -9.74 -2.26
N MET A 123 3.56 -9.60 -1.70
CA MET A 123 3.76 -8.79 -0.49
C MET A 123 3.58 -7.31 -0.84
N MET A 124 3.10 -6.51 0.10
CA MET A 124 2.82 -5.09 -0.15
C MET A 124 3.41 -4.24 0.97
N MET A 125 4.31 -3.34 0.59
CA MET A 125 4.77 -2.23 1.43
C MET A 125 4.04 -0.96 0.98
N LEU A 126 3.50 -0.21 1.93
CA LEU A 126 2.78 1.04 1.66
C LEU A 126 3.58 2.25 2.11
N GLN A 127 3.82 3.20 1.20
CA GLN A 127 4.39 4.49 1.53
C GLN A 127 3.31 5.42 2.14
N ILE A 128 3.44 5.70 3.45
CA ILE A 128 2.51 6.55 4.21
C ILE A 128 3.02 7.98 4.42
N GLY A 129 4.34 8.20 4.42
CA GLY A 129 4.95 9.54 4.57
C GLY A 129 4.98 10.36 3.27
N GLY A 130 5.54 11.57 3.33
CA GLY A 130 5.72 12.44 2.17
C GLY A 130 4.55 13.37 1.85
N GLY A 131 3.70 13.64 2.83
CA GLY A 131 2.65 14.68 2.78
C GLY A 131 2.56 15.39 4.12
N ALA A 132 1.58 16.27 4.29
CA ALA A 132 1.36 16.96 5.56
C ALA A 132 1.14 15.96 6.70
N LEU A 133 1.73 16.24 7.87
CA LEU A 133 1.67 15.33 9.03
C LEU A 133 0.25 14.78 9.34
N PRO A 134 -0.85 15.57 9.37
CA PRO A 134 -2.18 15.02 9.62
C PRO A 134 -2.57 13.91 8.63
N ASP A 135 -2.28 14.09 7.35
CA ASP A 135 -2.56 13.12 6.30
C ASP A 135 -1.66 11.88 6.44
N VAL A 136 -0.40 12.06 6.87
CA VAL A 136 0.52 10.95 7.13
C VAL A 136 0.04 10.10 8.31
N LEU A 137 -0.45 10.72 9.38
CA LEU A 137 -1.02 10.02 10.54
C LEU A 137 -2.25 9.21 10.13
N GLU A 138 -3.16 9.85 9.39
CA GLU A 138 -4.36 9.23 8.86
C GLU A 138 -4.06 8.07 7.90
N MET A 139 -3.04 8.22 7.05
CA MET A 139 -2.56 7.12 6.20
C MET A 139 -1.99 5.96 7.00
N GLY A 140 -1.32 6.24 8.13
CA GLY A 140 -0.83 5.19 9.02
C GLY A 140 -1.96 4.43 9.72
N CYS A 141 -2.98 5.13 10.25
CA CYS A 141 -4.19 4.50 10.79
C CYS A 141 -4.87 3.62 9.73
N PHE A 142 -5.03 4.15 8.51
CA PHE A 142 -5.61 3.42 7.39
C PHE A 142 -4.78 2.18 7.01
N ALA A 143 -3.45 2.25 7.06
CA ALA A 143 -2.56 1.11 6.78
C ALA A 143 -2.71 -0.01 7.82
N GLU A 144 -2.86 0.34 9.10
CA GLU A 144 -3.18 -0.59 10.19
C GLU A 144 -4.50 -1.30 9.95
N GLU A 145 -5.55 -0.54 9.65
CA GLU A 145 -6.88 -1.05 9.32
C GLU A 145 -6.88 -1.93 8.06
N LEU A 146 -6.04 -1.61 7.07
CA LEU A 146 -5.89 -2.38 5.82
C LEU A 146 -5.16 -3.69 6.06
N GLY A 147 -4.37 -3.76 7.12
CA GLY A 147 -3.58 -4.93 7.44
C GLY A 147 -2.47 -5.18 6.41
N VAL A 148 -1.94 -4.11 5.78
CA VAL A 148 -0.81 -4.23 4.85
C VAL A 148 0.37 -4.94 5.50
N HIS A 149 1.25 -5.56 4.71
CA HIS A 149 2.36 -6.34 5.26
C HIS A 149 3.41 -5.45 5.95
N SER A 150 3.63 -4.24 5.44
CA SER A 150 4.55 -3.26 6.03
C SER A 150 4.25 -1.85 5.55
N VAL A 151 4.79 -0.86 6.25
CA VAL A 151 4.73 0.54 5.85
C VAL A 151 6.13 1.12 5.72
N CYS A 152 6.29 2.09 4.82
CA CYS A 152 7.45 2.96 4.78
C CYS A 152 7.06 4.43 4.86
N CYS A 153 7.92 5.24 5.45
CA CYS A 153 7.63 6.63 5.76
C CYS A 153 8.77 7.51 5.27
N LEU A 154 8.44 8.43 4.36
CA LEU A 154 9.28 9.57 4.02
C LEU A 154 9.17 10.59 5.16
N PRO A 155 10.21 11.42 5.39
CA PRO A 155 10.12 12.48 6.37
C PRO A 155 9.06 13.51 5.97
N GLU A 156 8.72 14.40 6.89
CA GLU A 156 8.02 15.64 6.55
C GLU A 156 8.84 16.42 5.50
N ILE A 157 8.16 16.90 4.46
CA ILE A 157 8.80 17.48 3.27
C ILE A 157 8.77 19.01 3.28
N PHE A 158 7.82 19.63 4.00
CA PHE A 158 7.75 21.08 4.11
C PHE A 158 8.56 21.55 5.32
N TYR A 159 8.21 21.09 6.53
CA TYR A 159 8.95 21.34 7.77
C TYR A 159 9.94 20.21 8.06
N LYS A 160 10.97 20.14 7.21
CA LYS A 160 11.96 19.07 7.21
C LYS A 160 12.68 18.97 8.56
N PRO A 161 12.83 17.75 9.13
CA PRO A 161 13.72 17.52 10.26
C PRO A 161 15.15 17.99 9.95
N ARG A 162 15.75 18.74 10.87
CA ARG A 162 17.09 19.33 10.72
C ARG A 162 18.19 18.51 11.39
N ASN A 163 17.82 17.60 12.27
CA ASN A 163 18.72 16.72 12.99
C ASN A 163 18.06 15.36 13.26
N ILE A 164 18.87 14.41 13.72
CA ILE A 164 18.45 13.04 13.94
C ILE A 164 17.36 12.93 15.00
N ASP A 165 17.39 13.76 16.05
CA ASP A 165 16.39 13.75 17.13
C ASP A 165 15.00 14.14 16.62
N GLN A 166 14.91 15.17 15.78
CA GLN A 166 13.67 15.58 15.14
C GLN A 166 13.13 14.51 14.20
N LEU A 167 14.02 13.84 13.45
CA LEU A 167 13.64 12.76 12.56
C LEU A 167 13.10 11.56 13.34
N ILE A 168 13.80 11.15 14.41
CA ILE A 168 13.35 10.09 15.31
C ILE A 168 12.01 10.45 15.94
N ALA A 169 11.83 11.69 16.40
CA ALA A 169 10.57 12.15 16.99
C ALA A 169 9.41 12.05 15.98
N TYR A 170 9.62 12.49 14.74
CA TYR A 170 8.64 12.35 13.66
C TYR A 170 8.29 10.87 13.41
N CYS A 171 9.29 10.01 13.20
CA CYS A 171 9.05 8.59 12.94
C CYS A 171 8.32 7.91 14.11
N LYS A 172 8.64 8.23 15.37
CA LYS A 172 7.94 7.71 16.55
C LYS A 172 6.47 8.10 16.56
N VAL A 173 6.15 9.34 16.20
CA VAL A 173 4.77 9.82 16.15
C VAL A 173 3.97 9.11 15.05
N VAL A 174 4.56 8.94 13.86
CA VAL A 174 3.89 8.22 12.76
C VAL A 174 3.77 6.72 13.04
N ALA A 175 4.81 6.06 13.55
CA ALA A 175 4.77 4.61 13.81
C ALA A 175 3.69 4.20 14.83
N LYS A 176 3.30 5.09 15.75
CA LYS A 176 2.23 4.84 16.72
C LYS A 176 0.86 4.61 16.09
N THR A 177 0.62 5.08 14.86
CA THR A 177 -0.68 4.91 14.19
C THR A 177 -0.85 3.53 13.56
N CYS A 178 0.25 2.77 13.41
CA CYS A 178 0.26 1.43 12.83
C CYS A 178 1.14 0.45 13.64
N PRO A 179 0.83 0.26 14.94
CA PRO A 179 1.73 -0.42 15.88
C PRO A 179 1.94 -1.91 15.57
N SER A 180 1.06 -2.54 14.78
CA SER A 180 1.23 -3.96 14.41
C SER A 180 1.92 -4.14 13.06
N ARG A 181 2.30 -3.04 12.37
CA ARG A 181 2.96 -3.06 11.07
C ARG A 181 4.47 -2.83 11.23
N PRO A 182 5.33 -3.64 10.57
CA PRO A 182 6.73 -3.28 10.37
C PRO A 182 6.86 -1.90 9.73
N PHE A 183 7.60 -1.00 10.39
CA PHE A 183 7.76 0.40 9.98
C PHE A 183 9.19 0.64 9.47
N PHE A 184 9.31 1.14 8.24
CA PHE A 184 10.58 1.48 7.62
C PHE A 184 10.69 2.97 7.38
N TYR A 185 11.84 3.56 7.73
CA TYR A 185 12.14 4.91 7.28
C TYR A 185 12.69 4.88 5.85
N HIS A 186 12.06 5.66 4.95
CA HIS A 186 12.45 5.73 3.55
C HIS A 186 13.49 6.84 3.36
N HIS A 187 14.77 6.51 3.51
CA HIS A 187 15.86 7.48 3.44
C HIS A 187 16.27 7.78 1.99
N ILE A 188 15.77 8.89 1.42
CA ILE A 188 16.17 9.39 0.09
C ILE A 188 16.56 10.87 0.17
N PRO A 189 17.75 11.22 0.70
CA PRO A 189 18.15 12.61 0.90
C PRO A 189 18.24 13.43 -0.39
N ARG A 190 18.56 12.79 -1.52
CA ARG A 190 18.59 13.45 -2.84
C ARG A 190 17.24 14.09 -3.21
N ILE A 191 16.14 13.54 -2.70
CA ILE A 191 14.79 14.04 -2.99
C ILE A 191 14.25 14.83 -1.80
N THR A 192 14.40 14.31 -0.58
CA THR A 192 13.80 14.92 0.61
C THR A 192 14.62 16.10 1.16
N ASN A 193 15.92 16.17 0.84
CA ASN A 193 16.89 17.05 1.47
C ASN A 193 17.03 16.86 2.99
N VAL A 194 16.62 15.70 3.52
CA VAL A 194 16.80 15.33 4.94
C VAL A 194 18.04 14.45 5.04
N ASN A 195 19.15 15.06 5.45
CA ASN A 195 20.48 14.45 5.49
C ASN A 195 20.92 14.06 6.92
N CYS A 196 19.98 13.74 7.80
CA CYS A 196 20.29 13.34 9.17
C CYS A 196 21.07 12.02 9.12
N LYS A 197 22.35 12.07 9.51
CA LYS A 197 23.28 10.93 9.58
C LYS A 197 23.44 10.49 11.02
#